data_AF-A0A497SL16-F1
#
_entry.id   AF-A0A497SL16-F1
#
_cell.length_a   1.000
_cell.length_b   1.000
_cell.length_c   1.000
_cell.angle_alpha   90.00
_cell.angle_beta   90.00
_cell.angle_gamma   90.00
#
_symmetry.space_group_name_H-M   'P 1'
#
loop_
_entity.id
_entity.type
_entity.pdbx_description
1 polymer ?
#
loop_
_entity_poly.entity_id
_entity_poly.type
_entity_poly.pdbx_seq_one_letter_code
_entity_poly.pdbx_strand_id
1 'polypeptide(L)'
;MTSGLIILDKPSGPTSFDCVEGVGRIFGIKKAGHTGTLDPKVTGVLLILLGETRKLAPLFEKLDKIYVGVMHLHNEVPLKKLEECVKKYTGVITQLPPVKSRVKRVERKRKIHRFEIQKVEGNDITLLIDCEHGTYIRKLFHDMGEELGCGAHMKHLRRIGVSVFREEEVVSYDDLKEGKEKYIIPNEKIIERLKIKTISVSKEEGSKVENGVPIQIEDKNDFVQGERVAIFIEDKLRAIGTVEEERIKINRLLNV
;
A
#
# COMPACT_ATOMS: atom_id res chain seq x y z
N MET A 1 -22.93 -3.90 -9.46
CA MET A 1 -22.28 -4.40 -8.21
C MET A 1 -21.22 -3.39 -7.84
N THR A 2 -21.28 -2.79 -6.64
CA THR A 2 -20.39 -1.69 -6.28
C THR A 2 -18.92 -2.13 -6.32
N SER A 3 -18.12 -1.40 -7.10
CA SER A 3 -16.68 -1.63 -7.24
C SER A 3 -15.96 -0.30 -7.09
N GLY A 4 -14.87 -0.31 -6.34
CA GLY A 4 -13.97 0.83 -6.17
C GLY A 4 -13.03 0.63 -5.00
N LEU A 5 -12.30 1.68 -4.67
CA LEU A 5 -11.37 1.72 -3.55
C LEU A 5 -11.94 2.59 -2.43
N ILE A 6 -11.81 2.10 -1.20
CA ILE A 6 -12.07 2.86 0.04
C ILE A 6 -10.73 3.06 0.75
N ILE A 7 -10.50 4.28 1.25
CA ILE A 7 -9.38 4.62 2.10
C ILE A 7 -9.88 4.65 3.54
N LEU A 8 -9.87 3.51 4.22
CA LEU A 8 -10.37 3.43 5.60
C LEU A 8 -9.33 4.01 6.58
N ASP A 9 -9.76 4.82 7.54
CA ASP A 9 -8.98 5.06 8.76
C ASP A 9 -9.13 3.83 9.66
N LYS A 10 -8.16 2.93 9.58
CA LYS A 10 -8.19 1.71 10.38
C LYS A 10 -8.10 2.09 11.86
N PRO A 11 -9.07 1.71 12.72
CA PRO A 11 -8.96 1.94 14.14
C PRO A 11 -7.98 0.94 14.79
N SER A 12 -7.54 1.27 16.01
CA SER A 12 -6.76 0.35 16.85
C SER A 12 -7.68 -0.73 17.42
N GLY A 13 -7.21 -1.98 17.46
CA GLY A 13 -7.98 -3.11 17.97
C GLY A 13 -8.21 -4.19 16.91
N PRO A 14 -9.02 -3.94 15.86
CA PRO A 14 -9.33 -4.95 14.85
C PRO A 14 -8.13 -5.27 13.97
N THR A 15 -8.09 -6.48 13.43
CA THR A 15 -7.17 -6.86 12.37
C THR A 15 -7.55 -6.15 11.06
N SER A 16 -6.63 -6.11 10.09
CA SER A 16 -6.95 -5.60 8.75
C SER A 16 -8.04 -6.44 8.04
N PHE A 17 -8.16 -7.73 8.38
CA PHE A 17 -9.18 -8.62 7.81
C PHE A 17 -10.56 -8.29 8.39
N ASP A 18 -10.67 -8.13 9.71
CA ASP A 18 -11.92 -7.68 10.35
C ASP A 18 -12.38 -6.35 9.74
N CYS A 19 -11.44 -5.48 9.38
CA CYS A 19 -11.76 -4.21 8.77
C CYS A 19 -12.36 -4.36 7.37
N VAL A 20 -11.79 -5.26 6.55
CA VAL A 20 -12.33 -5.63 5.24
C VAL A 20 -13.74 -6.20 5.36
N GLU A 21 -13.98 -7.08 6.33
CA GLU A 21 -15.31 -7.64 6.58
C GLU A 21 -16.31 -6.59 7.05
N GLY A 22 -15.89 -5.66 7.92
CA GLY A 22 -16.71 -4.53 8.37
C GLY A 22 -17.14 -3.64 7.21
N VAL A 23 -16.21 -3.24 6.36
CA VAL A 23 -16.53 -2.44 5.16
C VAL A 23 -17.37 -3.25 4.18
N GLY A 24 -17.03 -4.52 3.93
CA GLY A 24 -17.83 -5.41 3.09
C GLY A 24 -19.30 -5.50 3.53
N ARG A 25 -19.55 -5.60 4.84
CA ARG A 25 -20.92 -5.60 5.40
C ARG A 25 -21.65 -4.28 5.15
N ILE A 26 -21.01 -3.13 5.36
CA ILE A 26 -21.63 -1.80 5.12
C ILE A 26 -22.04 -1.64 3.65
N PHE A 27 -21.20 -2.13 2.73
CA PHE A 27 -21.49 -2.06 1.28
C PHE A 27 -22.38 -3.20 0.78
N GLY A 28 -22.65 -4.24 1.58
CA GLY A 28 -23.39 -5.43 1.13
C GLY A 28 -22.61 -6.30 0.15
N ILE A 29 -21.26 -6.27 0.22
CA ILE A 29 -20.35 -6.93 -0.73
C ILE A 29 -19.64 -8.09 -0.04
N LYS A 30 -19.76 -9.29 -0.61
CA LYS A 30 -19.05 -10.50 -0.13
C LYS A 30 -17.57 -10.55 -0.52
N LYS A 31 -17.19 -9.84 -1.58
CA LYS A 31 -15.87 -9.88 -2.20
C LYS A 31 -15.14 -8.56 -1.99
N ALA A 32 -14.40 -8.43 -0.89
CA ALA A 32 -13.54 -7.28 -0.58
C ALA A 32 -12.12 -7.76 -0.18
N GLY A 33 -11.12 -6.87 -0.24
CA GLY A 33 -9.73 -7.19 0.11
C GLY A 33 -8.92 -5.93 0.37
N HIS A 34 -7.78 -6.05 1.07
CA HIS A 34 -6.89 -4.90 1.35
C HIS A 34 -5.55 -5.03 0.64
N THR A 35 -4.82 -3.91 0.49
CA THR A 35 -3.53 -3.89 -0.25
C THR A 35 -2.28 -3.87 0.64
N GLY A 36 -2.44 -3.88 1.96
CA GLY A 36 -1.32 -4.04 2.87
C GLY A 36 -1.77 -4.17 4.33
N THR A 37 -1.38 -5.28 4.96
CA THR A 37 -1.75 -5.60 6.34
C THR A 37 -1.14 -4.60 7.32
N LEU A 38 -1.98 -4.09 8.22
CA LEU A 38 -1.59 -3.41 9.44
C LEU A 38 -1.86 -4.35 10.64
N ASP A 39 -0.93 -4.36 11.60
CA ASP A 39 -1.10 -5.07 12.86
C ASP A 39 -2.33 -4.53 13.63
N PRO A 40 -2.94 -5.31 14.54
CA PRO A 40 -4.15 -4.91 15.25
C PRO A 40 -4.09 -3.53 15.92
N LYS A 41 -2.96 -3.21 16.57
CA LYS A 41 -2.76 -1.93 17.27
C LYS A 41 -2.36 -0.75 16.36
N VAL A 42 -2.09 -1.01 15.08
CA VAL A 42 -1.64 0.01 14.12
C VAL A 42 -2.85 0.64 13.47
N THR A 43 -2.86 1.97 13.37
CA THR A 43 -3.97 2.76 12.84
C THR A 43 -3.64 3.40 11.49
N GLY A 44 -4.62 4.09 10.90
CA GLY A 44 -4.43 4.91 9.72
C GLY A 44 -4.79 4.24 8.42
N VAL A 45 -4.22 4.75 7.33
CA VAL A 45 -4.59 4.47 5.94
C VAL A 45 -4.61 2.97 5.65
N LEU A 46 -5.79 2.39 5.46
CA LEU A 46 -6.00 1.03 4.97
C LEU A 46 -6.82 1.06 3.68
N LEU A 47 -6.17 0.76 2.57
CA LEU A 47 -6.79 0.70 1.26
C LEU A 47 -7.59 -0.61 1.11
N ILE A 48 -8.89 -0.50 0.89
CA ILE A 48 -9.83 -1.61 0.74
C ILE A 48 -10.44 -1.58 -0.67
N LEU A 49 -10.20 -2.64 -1.42
CA LEU A 49 -10.72 -2.85 -2.77
C LEU A 49 -12.04 -3.61 -2.70
N LEU A 50 -13.10 -3.03 -3.27
CA LEU A 50 -14.46 -3.56 -3.29
C LEU A 50 -14.76 -4.29 -4.61
N GLY A 51 -15.45 -5.42 -4.53
CA GLY A 51 -16.00 -6.10 -5.70
C GLY A 51 -14.94 -6.52 -6.72
N GLU A 52 -15.08 -6.02 -7.94
CA GLU A 52 -14.17 -6.32 -9.06
C GLU A 52 -12.84 -5.57 -8.94
N THR A 53 -12.80 -4.45 -8.21
CA THR A 53 -11.59 -3.64 -7.99
C THR A 53 -10.47 -4.42 -7.32
N ARG A 54 -10.77 -5.50 -6.60
CA ARG A 54 -9.75 -6.42 -6.06
C ARG A 54 -8.82 -6.98 -7.15
N LYS A 55 -9.27 -7.06 -8.40
CA LYS A 55 -8.45 -7.47 -9.54
C LYS A 55 -7.30 -6.50 -9.81
N LEU A 56 -7.39 -5.26 -9.31
CA LEU A 56 -6.34 -4.24 -9.36
C LEU A 56 -5.30 -4.37 -8.24
N ALA A 57 -5.44 -5.31 -7.30
CA ALA A 57 -4.50 -5.49 -6.19
C ALA A 57 -3.00 -5.52 -6.59
N PRO A 58 -2.59 -6.14 -7.72
CA PRO A 58 -1.20 -6.14 -8.16
C PRO A 58 -0.60 -4.74 -8.38
N LEU A 59 -1.43 -3.72 -8.66
CA LEU A 59 -0.97 -2.34 -8.83
C LEU A 59 -0.52 -1.71 -7.50
N PHE A 60 -0.91 -2.30 -6.36
CA PHE A 60 -0.65 -1.75 -5.03
C PHE A 60 0.49 -2.45 -4.27
N GLU A 61 0.90 -3.65 -4.71
CA GLU A 61 1.80 -4.55 -3.96
C GLU A 61 3.14 -3.90 -3.60
N LYS A 62 3.69 -3.11 -4.53
CA LYS A 62 5.02 -2.51 -4.41
C LYS A 62 5.01 -1.04 -4.01
N LEU A 63 3.83 -0.48 -3.71
CA LEU A 63 3.72 0.92 -3.35
C LEU A 63 4.45 1.21 -2.04
N ASP A 64 5.15 2.34 -1.99
CA ASP A 64 5.80 2.79 -0.76
C ASP A 64 4.78 3.17 0.31
N LYS A 65 5.23 3.16 1.56
CA LYS A 65 4.40 3.29 2.75
C LYS A 65 5.01 4.35 3.66
N ILE A 66 4.15 5.24 4.16
CA ILE A 66 4.55 6.36 5.01
C ILE A 66 3.93 6.18 6.38
N TYR A 67 4.73 6.28 7.43
CA TYR A 67 4.32 6.09 8.81
C TYR A 67 4.77 7.23 9.70
N VAL A 68 3.98 7.48 10.74
CA VAL A 68 4.45 8.15 11.96
C VAL A 68 4.46 7.11 13.07
N GLY A 69 5.62 6.91 13.68
CA GLY A 69 5.84 5.90 14.71
C GLY A 69 6.46 6.49 15.97
N VAL A 70 6.07 5.96 17.12
CA VAL A 70 6.71 6.29 18.41
C VAL A 70 7.59 5.11 18.81
N MET A 71 8.89 5.35 18.83
CA MET A 71 9.89 4.44 19.38
C MET A 71 10.14 4.81 20.84
N HIS A 72 9.96 3.86 21.75
CA HIS A 72 10.31 4.02 23.15
C HIS A 72 11.66 3.37 23.43
N LEU A 73 12.65 4.19 23.79
CA LEU A 73 13.97 3.76 24.25
C LEU A 73 13.87 3.23 25.69
N HIS A 74 14.62 2.20 26.07
CA HIS A 74 14.56 1.73 27.47
C HIS A 74 15.45 2.55 28.42
N ASN A 75 16.38 3.34 27.88
CA ASN A 75 17.17 4.33 28.62
C ASN A 75 17.36 5.60 27.78
N GLU A 76 17.66 6.72 28.45
CA GLU A 76 17.97 7.97 27.77
C GLU A 76 19.24 7.84 26.91
N VAL A 77 19.20 8.46 25.74
CA VAL A 77 20.30 8.47 24.78
C VAL A 77 20.57 9.92 24.36
N PRO A 78 21.83 10.37 24.29
CA PRO A 78 22.16 11.69 23.78
C PRO A 78 21.60 11.91 22.37
N LEU A 79 20.94 13.05 22.13
CA LEU A 79 20.28 13.37 20.87
C LEU A 79 21.20 13.15 19.65
N LYS A 80 22.47 13.55 19.75
CA LYS A 80 23.46 13.36 18.68
C LYS A 80 23.62 11.89 18.27
N LYS A 81 23.65 10.96 19.23
CA LYS A 81 23.74 9.51 18.94
C LYS A 81 22.47 9.01 18.25
N LEU A 82 21.31 9.51 18.67
CA LEU A 82 20.03 9.18 18.06
C LEU A 82 19.96 9.67 16.61
N GLU A 83 20.39 10.91 16.33
CA GLU A 83 20.47 11.48 14.98
C GLU A 83 21.43 10.70 14.08
N GLU A 84 22.61 10.33 14.59
CA GLU A 84 23.58 9.49 13.88
C GLU A 84 22.99 8.10 13.55
N CYS A 85 22.26 7.50 14.50
CA CYS A 85 21.56 6.24 14.29
C CYS A 85 20.48 6.37 13.20
N VAL A 86 19.60 7.38 13.27
CA VAL A 86 18.57 7.62 12.24
C VAL A 86 19.19 7.83 10.86
N LYS A 87 20.30 8.58 10.78
CA LYS A 87 21.05 8.78 9.53
C LYS A 87 21.60 7.47 8.97
N LYS A 88 22.13 6.58 9.83
CA LYS A 88 22.64 5.24 9.45
C LYS A 88 21.55 4.35 8.86
N TYR A 89 20.32 4.43 9.38
CA TYR A 89 19.18 3.64 8.90
C TYR A 89 18.45 4.27 7.70
N THR A 90 18.78 5.51 7.32
CA THR A 90 18.28 6.12 6.08
C THR A 90 18.98 5.50 4.86
N GLY A 91 18.22 5.07 3.86
CA GLY A 91 18.73 4.36 2.69
C GLY A 91 18.46 2.86 2.75
N VAL A 92 19.37 2.05 2.19
CA VAL A 92 19.15 0.60 2.09
C VAL A 92 19.59 -0.08 3.39
N ILE A 93 18.65 -0.75 4.04
CA ILE A 93 18.85 -1.54 5.25
C ILE A 93 18.57 -3.02 4.99
N THR A 94 19.13 -3.89 5.81
CA THR A 94 18.82 -5.33 5.82
C THR A 94 17.89 -5.64 6.98
N GLN A 95 16.80 -6.35 6.71
CA GLN A 95 15.88 -6.83 7.74
C GLN A 95 15.70 -8.34 7.64
N LEU A 96 15.70 -8.99 8.80
CA LEU A 96 15.14 -10.32 8.98
C LEU A 96 13.69 -10.16 9.47
N PRO A 97 12.68 -10.62 8.71
CA PRO A 97 11.29 -10.55 9.16
C PRO A 97 11.09 -11.14 10.57
N PRO A 98 10.19 -10.55 11.38
CA PRO A 98 9.89 -11.09 12.70
C PRO A 98 9.26 -12.48 12.60
N VAL A 99 9.34 -13.26 13.68
CA VAL A 99 8.76 -14.61 13.76
C VAL A 99 7.26 -14.58 13.43
N LYS A 100 6.54 -13.60 13.99
CA LYS A 100 5.14 -13.33 13.64
C LYS A 100 5.07 -12.49 12.36
N SER A 101 5.30 -13.11 11.21
CA SER A 101 5.13 -12.50 9.88
C SER A 101 4.45 -13.46 8.91
N ARG A 102 3.91 -12.92 7.81
CA ARG A 102 3.22 -13.70 6.76
C ARG A 102 4.16 -14.14 5.63
N VAL A 103 5.47 -13.93 5.78
CA VAL A 103 6.46 -14.18 4.74
C VAL A 103 7.56 -15.11 5.26
N LYS A 104 8.22 -15.84 4.35
CA LYS A 104 9.39 -16.66 4.70
C LYS A 104 10.46 -15.80 5.37
N ARG A 105 10.94 -16.26 6.53
CA ARG A 105 11.94 -15.57 7.34
C ARG A 105 13.34 -15.76 6.75
N VAL A 106 13.70 -14.86 5.85
CA VAL A 106 15.01 -14.73 5.20
C VAL A 106 15.39 -13.26 5.20
N GLU A 107 16.69 -12.95 5.22
CA GLU A 107 17.17 -11.57 5.12
C GLU A 107 16.76 -10.94 3.80
N ARG A 108 16.37 -9.66 3.86
CA ARG A 108 15.92 -8.89 2.71
C ARG A 108 16.40 -7.45 2.85
N LYS A 109 16.79 -6.86 1.73
CA LYS A 109 17.05 -5.43 1.64
C LYS A 109 15.74 -4.66 1.55
N ARG A 110 15.65 -3.54 2.27
CA ARG A 110 14.56 -2.58 2.20
C ARG A 110 15.11 -1.18 2.16
N LYS A 111 14.48 -0.28 1.43
CA LYS A 111 14.88 1.12 1.39
C LYS A 111 14.00 1.97 2.30
N ILE A 112 14.62 2.76 3.16
CA ILE A 112 13.99 3.90 3.84
C ILE A 112 14.34 5.14 3.03
N HIS A 113 13.32 5.76 2.43
CA HIS A 113 13.47 6.94 1.58
C HIS A 113 13.66 8.20 2.40
N ARG A 114 12.92 8.32 3.52
CA ARG A 114 12.97 9.44 4.44
C ARG A 114 12.82 8.93 5.87
N PHE A 115 13.71 9.37 6.76
CA PHE A 115 13.67 9.01 8.17
C PHE A 115 14.01 10.23 9.03
N GLU A 116 13.03 10.75 9.77
CA GLU A 116 13.19 12.02 10.49
C GLU A 116 12.63 11.94 11.90
N ILE A 117 13.37 12.54 12.83
CA ILE A 117 12.91 12.78 14.20
C ILE A 117 11.97 13.99 14.15
N GLN A 118 10.71 13.79 14.50
CA GLN A 118 9.72 14.86 14.61
C GLN A 118 9.65 15.44 16.01
N LYS A 119 9.79 14.59 17.04
CA LYS A 119 9.64 14.98 18.44
C LYS A 119 10.41 14.04 19.36
N VAL A 120 10.99 14.58 20.42
CA VAL A 120 11.67 13.84 21.50
C VAL A 120 11.04 14.23 22.82
N GLU A 121 10.47 13.26 23.54
CA GLU A 121 9.84 13.46 24.85
C GLU A 121 10.34 12.40 25.82
N GLY A 122 11.41 12.72 26.55
CA GLY A 122 12.13 11.74 27.36
C GLY A 122 12.61 10.58 26.49
N ASN A 123 12.14 9.38 26.79
CA ASN A 123 12.47 8.17 26.05
C ASN A 123 11.55 7.88 24.85
N ASP A 124 10.51 8.68 24.62
CA ASP A 124 9.61 8.53 23.48
C ASP A 124 10.07 9.40 22.31
N ILE A 125 10.43 8.76 21.20
CA ILE A 125 10.90 9.40 19.97
C ILE A 125 9.83 9.24 18.89
N THR A 126 9.25 10.35 18.44
CA THR A 126 8.32 10.37 17.30
C THR A 126 9.10 10.51 16.01
N LEU A 127 8.88 9.58 15.09
CA LEU A 127 9.62 9.45 13.84
C LEU A 127 8.67 9.43 12.63
N LEU A 128 9.02 10.17 11.60
CA LEU A 128 8.43 10.04 10.25
C LEU A 128 9.27 9.04 9.45
N ILE A 129 8.61 8.02 8.88
CA ILE A 129 9.27 6.97 8.09
C ILE A 129 8.56 6.83 6.74
N ASP A 130 9.24 7.19 5.66
CA ASP A 130 8.85 6.84 4.29
C ASP A 130 9.73 5.67 3.82
N CYS A 131 9.11 4.56 3.44
CA CYS A 131 9.82 3.32 3.20
C CYS A 131 9.19 2.45 2.12
N GLU A 132 10.04 1.60 1.56
CA GLU A 132 9.66 0.57 0.61
C GLU A 132 8.65 -0.41 1.24
N HIS A 133 7.73 -0.92 0.43
CA HIS A 133 6.78 -1.95 0.83
C HIS A 133 7.44 -3.14 1.57
N GLY A 134 6.76 -3.62 2.62
CA GLY A 134 7.23 -4.76 3.42
C GLY A 134 8.39 -4.46 4.37
N THR A 135 8.72 -3.18 4.59
CA THR A 135 9.58 -2.74 5.69
C THR A 135 8.87 -2.97 7.03
N TYR A 136 9.54 -3.64 7.97
CA TYR A 136 9.00 -3.93 9.30
C TYR A 136 9.41 -2.85 10.29
N ILE A 137 8.54 -1.86 10.54
CA ILE A 137 8.84 -0.73 11.44
C ILE A 137 9.13 -1.19 12.88
N ARG A 138 8.40 -2.20 13.37
CA ARG A 138 8.65 -2.78 14.69
C ARG A 138 10.08 -3.35 14.81
N LYS A 139 10.57 -4.00 13.76
CA LYS A 139 11.92 -4.57 13.71
C LYS A 139 12.96 -3.46 13.57
N LEU A 140 12.68 -2.46 12.74
CA LEU A 140 13.53 -1.27 12.62
C LEU A 140 13.79 -0.63 13.99
N PHE A 141 12.75 -0.38 14.79
CA PHE A 141 12.91 0.21 16.12
C PHE A 141 13.67 -0.70 17.09
N HIS A 142 13.41 -2.01 17.05
CA HIS A 142 14.19 -2.97 17.83
C HIS A 142 15.68 -2.91 17.47
N ASP A 143 16.02 -2.93 16.18
CA ASP A 143 17.42 -2.94 15.71
C ASP A 143 18.14 -1.64 16.02
N MET A 144 17.44 -0.50 15.94
CA MET A 144 17.96 0.77 16.42
C MET A 144 18.23 0.75 17.92
N GLY A 145 17.34 0.16 18.72
CA GLY A 145 17.54 0.02 20.16
C GLY A 145 18.79 -0.79 20.52
N GLU A 146 19.03 -1.91 19.81
CA GLU A 146 20.23 -2.73 19.96
C GLU A 146 21.50 -1.95 19.59
N GLU A 147 21.48 -1.23 18.46
CA GLU A 147 22.60 -0.40 18.00
C GLU A 147 22.91 0.75 19.00
N LEU A 148 21.88 1.35 19.58
CA LEU A 148 22.03 2.40 20.59
C LEU A 148 22.49 1.85 21.95
N GLY A 149 22.48 0.52 22.14
CA GLY A 149 22.89 -0.16 23.36
C GLY A 149 21.94 -0.01 24.55
N CYS A 150 20.79 0.64 24.36
CA CYS A 150 19.79 0.84 25.41
C CYS A 150 18.58 -0.10 25.26
N GLY A 151 18.37 -0.69 24.08
CA GLY A 151 17.13 -1.38 23.75
C GLY A 151 16.00 -0.40 23.44
N ALA A 152 15.08 -0.82 22.57
CA ALA A 152 13.92 -0.02 22.20
C ALA A 152 12.75 -0.88 21.72
N HIS A 153 11.56 -0.32 21.77
CA HIS A 153 10.37 -0.97 21.22
C HIS A 153 9.40 0.02 20.58
N MET A 154 8.54 -0.49 19.71
CA MET A 154 7.47 0.29 19.08
C MET A 154 6.29 0.46 20.04
N LYS A 155 6.03 1.71 20.45
CA LYS A 155 4.93 2.08 21.34
C LYS A 155 3.65 2.36 20.56
N HIS A 156 3.75 3.18 19.51
CA HIS A 156 2.64 3.52 18.62
C HIS A 156 3.09 3.52 17.17
N LEU A 157 2.16 3.26 16.25
CA LEU A 157 2.39 3.39 14.81
C LEU A 157 1.07 3.72 14.12
N ARG A 158 1.12 4.75 13.26
CA ARG A 158 0.05 5.11 12.34
C ARG A 158 0.61 5.12 10.92
N ARG A 159 -0.08 4.47 9.99
CA ARG A 159 0.23 4.60 8.56
C ARG A 159 -0.48 5.84 8.03
N ILE A 160 0.29 6.86 7.68
CA ILE A 160 -0.24 8.13 7.18
C ILE A 160 -0.33 8.18 5.65
N GLY A 161 0.26 7.19 4.96
CA GLY A 161 0.17 7.13 3.51
C GLY A 161 0.55 5.80 2.87
N VAL A 162 0.05 5.61 1.65
CA VAL A 162 0.41 4.54 0.72
C VAL A 162 0.58 5.16 -0.66
N SER A 163 1.82 5.29 -1.14
CA SER A 163 2.18 5.95 -2.40
C SER A 163 1.53 7.33 -2.59
N VAL A 164 0.38 7.46 -3.26
CA VAL A 164 -0.35 8.73 -3.48
C VAL A 164 -1.58 8.89 -2.58
N PHE A 165 -1.98 7.83 -1.88
CA PHE A 165 -3.12 7.85 -0.96
C PHE A 165 -2.63 8.32 0.40
N ARG A 166 -3.32 9.30 0.98
CA ARG A 166 -2.88 9.99 2.21
C ARG A 166 -3.94 9.99 3.30
N GLU A 167 -3.53 10.34 4.51
CA GLU A 167 -4.42 10.32 5.67
C GLU A 167 -5.49 11.41 5.65
N GLU A 168 -5.35 12.45 4.85
CA GLU A 168 -6.38 13.51 4.73
C GLU A 168 -7.63 13.01 3.99
N GLU A 169 -7.53 11.89 3.26
CA GLU A 169 -8.64 11.29 2.50
C GLU A 169 -9.30 10.10 3.21
N VAL A 170 -8.88 9.79 4.45
CA VAL A 170 -9.39 8.63 5.17
C VAL A 170 -10.83 8.82 5.61
N VAL A 171 -11.55 7.70 5.72
CA VAL A 171 -12.95 7.67 6.15
C VAL A 171 -13.11 6.72 7.32
N SER A 172 -13.93 7.09 8.30
CA SER A 172 -14.27 6.23 9.42
C SER A 172 -15.42 5.28 9.07
N TYR A 173 -15.71 4.35 9.99
CA TYR A 173 -16.91 3.51 9.86
C TYR A 173 -18.22 4.30 9.95
N ASP A 174 -18.24 5.37 10.72
CA ASP A 174 -19.46 6.16 10.93
C ASP A 174 -19.74 7.03 9.70
N ASP A 175 -18.70 7.63 9.11
CA ASP A 175 -18.79 8.30 7.81
C ASP A 175 -19.40 7.38 6.73
N LEU A 176 -18.92 6.14 6.66
CA LEU A 176 -19.42 5.16 5.71
C LEU A 176 -20.89 4.80 5.95
N LYS A 177 -21.35 4.73 7.21
CA LYS A 177 -22.77 4.48 7.50
C LYS A 177 -23.66 5.65 7.09
N GLU A 178 -23.16 6.88 7.23
CA GLU A 178 -23.89 8.10 6.87
C GLU A 178 -23.96 8.33 5.36
N GLY A 179 -22.97 7.89 4.59
CA GLY A 179 -22.96 8.12 3.15
C GLY A 179 -21.86 7.40 2.37
N LYS A 180 -21.84 6.07 2.38
CA LYS A 180 -20.80 5.24 1.75
C LYS A 180 -20.47 5.55 0.29
N GLU A 181 -21.46 5.88 -0.56
CA GLU A 181 -21.25 6.01 -2.02
C GLU A 181 -20.31 7.17 -2.38
N LYS A 182 -20.28 8.24 -1.56
CA LYS A 182 -19.45 9.43 -1.83
C LYS A 182 -17.95 9.20 -1.61
N TYR A 183 -17.60 8.11 -0.94
CA TYR A 183 -16.22 7.78 -0.57
C TYR A 183 -15.58 6.73 -1.48
N ILE A 184 -16.33 6.22 -2.46
CA ILE A 184 -15.80 5.26 -3.42
C ILE A 184 -14.90 6.01 -4.40
N ILE A 185 -13.64 5.58 -4.46
CA ILE A 185 -12.73 5.98 -5.54
C ILE A 185 -12.94 5.02 -6.73
N PRO A 186 -13.41 5.51 -7.90
CA PRO A 186 -13.62 4.67 -9.07
C PRO A 186 -12.32 4.10 -9.63
N ASN A 187 -12.41 3.00 -10.36
CA ASN A 187 -11.23 2.30 -10.89
C ASN A 187 -10.38 3.19 -11.80
N GLU A 188 -11.02 3.97 -12.66
CA GLU A 188 -10.39 4.90 -13.59
C GLU A 188 -9.56 5.94 -12.82
N LYS A 189 -10.09 6.45 -11.70
CA LYS A 189 -9.36 7.39 -10.84
C LYS A 189 -8.17 6.73 -10.13
N ILE A 190 -8.24 5.43 -9.82
CA ILE A 190 -7.09 4.68 -9.30
C ILE A 190 -5.96 4.64 -10.33
N ILE A 191 -6.29 4.31 -11.60
CA ILE A 191 -5.33 4.26 -12.70
C ILE A 191 -4.65 5.62 -12.90
N GLU A 192 -5.44 6.70 -12.91
CA GLU A 192 -4.94 8.07 -13.03
C GLU A 192 -4.00 8.43 -11.87
N ARG A 193 -4.44 8.23 -10.62
CA ARG A 193 -3.67 8.58 -9.42
C ARG A 193 -2.34 7.82 -9.34
N LEU A 194 -2.35 6.54 -9.73
CA LEU A 194 -1.16 5.70 -9.78
C LEU A 194 -0.31 5.92 -11.04
N LYS A 195 -0.76 6.78 -11.97
CA LYS A 195 -0.09 7.07 -13.25
C LYS A 195 0.24 5.80 -14.03
N ILE A 196 -0.69 4.85 -14.05
CA ILE A 196 -0.54 3.61 -14.81
C ILE A 196 -0.71 3.92 -16.29
N LYS A 197 0.18 3.41 -17.15
CA LYS A 197 0.06 3.58 -18.60
C LYS A 197 -1.24 2.97 -19.11
N THR A 198 -1.85 3.63 -20.08
CA THR A 198 -3.15 3.24 -20.62
C THR A 198 -3.07 2.98 -22.12
N ILE A 199 -3.88 2.04 -22.60
CA ILE A 199 -4.17 1.85 -24.03
C ILE A 199 -5.69 1.81 -24.22
N SER A 200 -6.17 2.49 -25.25
CA SER A 200 -7.57 2.41 -25.67
C SER A 200 -7.65 1.56 -26.93
N VAL A 201 -8.58 0.62 -26.97
CA VAL A 201 -8.78 -0.26 -28.13
C VAL A 201 -10.17 -0.07 -28.72
N SER A 202 -10.32 -0.42 -29.99
CA SER A 202 -11.61 -0.41 -30.67
C SER A 202 -12.58 -1.42 -30.06
N LYS A 203 -13.88 -1.32 -30.37
CA LYS A 203 -14.88 -2.28 -29.90
C LYS A 203 -14.61 -3.71 -30.41
N GLU A 204 -14.16 -3.83 -31.65
CA GLU A 204 -13.85 -5.13 -32.27
C GLU A 204 -12.66 -5.81 -31.56
N GLU A 205 -11.58 -5.05 -31.32
CA GLU A 205 -10.43 -5.54 -30.55
C GLU A 205 -10.79 -5.78 -29.08
N GLY A 206 -11.67 -4.96 -28.52
CA GLY A 206 -12.19 -5.10 -27.17
C GLY A 206 -12.83 -6.47 -26.94
N SER A 207 -13.61 -6.97 -27.90
CA SER A 207 -14.17 -8.34 -27.84
C SER A 207 -13.07 -9.41 -27.77
N LYS A 208 -11.96 -9.23 -28.49
CA LYS A 208 -10.81 -10.16 -28.41
C LYS A 208 -10.14 -10.05 -27.03
N VAL A 209 -9.96 -8.84 -26.50
CA VAL A 209 -9.40 -8.61 -25.16
C VAL A 209 -10.25 -9.27 -24.08
N GLU A 210 -11.57 -9.15 -24.16
CA GLU A 210 -12.51 -9.78 -23.21
C GLU A 210 -12.46 -11.32 -23.25
N ASN A 211 -12.02 -11.89 -24.38
CA ASN A 211 -11.70 -13.31 -24.49
C ASN A 211 -10.26 -13.67 -24.04
N GLY A 212 -9.52 -12.70 -23.50
CA GLY A 212 -8.16 -12.85 -23.00
C GLY A 212 -7.08 -12.84 -24.08
N VAL A 213 -7.42 -12.47 -25.32
CA VAL A 213 -6.46 -12.38 -26.42
C VAL A 213 -5.48 -11.22 -26.15
N PRO A 214 -4.15 -11.46 -26.23
CA PRO A 214 -3.15 -10.39 -26.08
C PRO A 214 -3.28 -9.30 -27.16
N ILE A 215 -2.91 -8.08 -26.81
CA ILE A 215 -2.86 -6.94 -27.75
C ILE A 215 -1.43 -6.85 -28.30
N GLN A 216 -1.26 -6.69 -29.62
CA GLN A 216 0.05 -6.45 -30.21
C GLN A 216 0.46 -4.99 -30.03
N ILE A 217 1.73 -4.74 -29.76
CA ILE A 217 2.29 -3.39 -29.57
C ILE A 217 2.98 -2.98 -30.87
N GLU A 218 2.51 -1.91 -31.49
CA GLU A 218 3.11 -1.39 -32.74
C GLU A 218 4.43 -0.62 -32.47
N ASP A 219 4.49 0.19 -31.41
CA ASP A 219 5.70 0.92 -30.99
C ASP A 219 6.23 0.43 -29.63
N LYS A 220 7.39 -0.21 -29.65
CA LYS A 220 8.03 -0.76 -28.45
C LYS A 220 8.60 0.31 -27.52
N ASN A 221 8.90 1.52 -28.02
CA ASN A 221 9.54 2.55 -27.21
C ASN A 221 8.61 3.14 -26.16
N ASP A 222 7.30 2.98 -26.36
CA ASP A 222 6.28 3.44 -25.43
C ASP A 222 6.15 2.56 -24.20
N PHE A 223 6.74 1.35 -24.20
CA PHE A 223 6.53 0.36 -23.16
C PHE A 223 7.83 -0.28 -22.64
N VAL A 224 7.84 -0.57 -21.33
CA VAL A 224 8.93 -1.23 -20.62
C VAL A 224 8.50 -2.66 -20.29
N GLN A 225 9.37 -3.63 -20.59
CA GLN A 225 9.12 -5.04 -20.30
C GLN A 225 8.70 -5.26 -18.84
N GLY A 226 7.59 -5.98 -18.65
CA GLY A 226 7.06 -6.31 -17.33
C GLY A 226 6.24 -5.21 -16.65
N GLU A 227 6.12 -4.01 -17.25
CA GLU A 227 5.25 -2.96 -16.69
C GLU A 227 3.76 -3.31 -16.84
N ARG A 228 2.93 -2.69 -15.99
CA ARG A 228 1.47 -2.88 -15.99
C ARG A 228 0.82 -1.84 -16.88
N VAL A 229 -0.15 -2.27 -17.68
CA VAL A 229 -0.91 -1.40 -18.58
C VAL A 229 -2.40 -1.59 -18.31
N ALA A 230 -3.13 -0.48 -18.23
CA ALA A 230 -4.57 -0.45 -18.12
C ALA A 230 -5.21 -0.35 -19.51
N ILE A 231 -6.20 -1.19 -19.79
CA ILE A 231 -6.82 -1.29 -21.11
C ILE A 231 -8.25 -0.77 -21.01
N PHE A 232 -8.55 0.20 -21.88
CA PHE A 232 -9.83 0.87 -21.98
C PHE A 232 -10.56 0.45 -23.26
N ILE A 233 -11.85 0.18 -23.14
CA ILE A 233 -12.76 -0.07 -24.27
C ILE A 233 -13.96 0.86 -24.06
N GLU A 234 -14.28 1.70 -25.06
CA GLU A 234 -15.35 2.70 -24.96
C GLU A 234 -15.24 3.54 -23.66
N ASP A 235 -14.04 4.05 -23.36
CA ASP A 235 -13.69 4.88 -22.19
C ASP A 235 -13.89 4.23 -20.82
N LYS A 236 -14.12 2.91 -20.76
CA LYS A 236 -14.23 2.15 -19.51
C LYS A 236 -13.01 1.27 -19.29
N LEU A 237 -12.54 1.21 -18.04
CA LEU A 237 -11.50 0.26 -17.68
C LEU A 237 -12.03 -1.17 -17.76
N ARG A 238 -11.41 -1.99 -18.60
CA ARG A 238 -11.86 -3.36 -18.89
C ARG A 238 -10.84 -4.42 -18.55
N ALA A 239 -9.56 -4.09 -18.59
CA ALA A 239 -8.52 -5.05 -18.23
C ALA A 239 -7.26 -4.40 -17.68
N ILE A 240 -6.46 -5.20 -16.96
CA ILE A 240 -5.06 -4.93 -16.70
C ILE A 240 -4.23 -6.01 -17.37
N GLY A 241 -3.19 -5.57 -18.08
CA GLY A 241 -2.21 -6.43 -18.71
C GLY A 241 -0.78 -6.14 -18.25
N THR A 242 0.13 -6.98 -18.75
CA THR A 242 1.58 -6.81 -18.58
C THR A 242 2.22 -6.86 -19.95
N VAL A 243 3.17 -5.94 -20.16
CA VAL A 243 4.00 -5.90 -21.36
C VAL A 243 4.92 -7.12 -21.37
N GLU A 244 4.81 -7.94 -22.42
CA GLU A 244 5.64 -9.09 -22.72
C GLU A 244 6.13 -8.99 -24.18
N GLU A 245 7.38 -8.55 -24.37
CA GLU A 245 8.05 -8.39 -25.66
C GLU A 245 7.29 -7.46 -26.59
N GLU A 246 6.54 -8.00 -27.56
CA GLU A 246 5.80 -7.26 -28.58
C GLU A 246 4.30 -7.23 -28.31
N ARG A 247 3.86 -7.67 -27.12
CA ARG A 247 2.44 -7.77 -26.79
C ARG A 247 2.13 -7.37 -25.36
N ILE A 248 0.87 -7.04 -25.12
CA ILE A 248 0.29 -6.87 -23.79
C ILE A 248 -0.51 -8.14 -23.48
N LYS A 249 0.02 -8.96 -22.56
CA LYS A 249 -0.70 -10.12 -22.06
C LYS A 249 -1.76 -9.69 -21.05
N ILE A 250 -2.99 -10.10 -21.29
CA ILE A 250 -4.12 -9.83 -20.40
C ILE A 250 -3.94 -10.63 -19.10
N ASN A 251 -3.90 -9.96 -17.94
CA ASN A 251 -3.76 -10.63 -16.65
C ASN A 251 -5.10 -10.75 -15.92
N ARG A 252 -5.91 -9.69 -15.98
CA ARG A 252 -7.18 -9.59 -15.26
C ARG A 252 -8.18 -8.82 -16.12
N LEU A 253 -9.36 -9.40 -16.32
CA LEU A 253 -10.52 -8.74 -16.90
C LEU A 253 -11.40 -8.21 -15.79
N LEU A 254 -11.92 -6.99 -15.91
CA LEU A 254 -12.85 -6.39 -14.97
C LEU A 254 -14.25 -6.45 -15.56
N ASN A 255 -15.17 -7.08 -14.84
CA ASN A 255 -16.58 -7.15 -15.25
C ASN A 255 -17.31 -5.95 -14.65
N VAL A 256 -17.10 -4.76 -15.24
CA VAL A 256 -17.65 -3.49 -14.75
C VAL A 256 -18.88 -3.05 -15.55
#